data_AF-A0A5Z4TT20-F1
#
_entry.id   AF-A0A5Z4TT20-F1
#
_cell.length_a   1.000
_cell.length_b   1.000
_cell.length_c   1.000
_cell.angle_alpha   90.00
_cell.angle_beta   90.00
_cell.angle_gamma   90.00
#
_symmetry.space_group_name_H-M   'P 1'
#
loop_
_entity.id
_entity.type
_entity.pdbx_description
1 polymer ?
#
loop_
_entity_poly.entity_id
_entity_poly.type
_entity_poly.pdbx_seq_one_letter_code
_entity_poly.pdbx_strand_id
1 'polypeptide(L)'
;MSKASARRVKKDLEKWRIKQEDNFDKRLTKVCKLSSEVLQRKINGRIDKPTPFTKNAVGFRYTRSQGQTENRIFIKDIQEKYLTPYFEGGDVTKMQPVAENRKNAYGNIRQLKSKKYVKIKHKNGTEILVDPTKKNGKVKKSGKGKTIGRRLVATLETNKRNAVLDSWIQNEQEIVRMVRNRMKFV
;
A
#
# COMPACT_ATOMS: atom_id res chain seq x y z
N MET A 1 -8.21 -17.44 10.92
CA MET A 1 -6.76 -17.34 11.18
C MET A 1 -6.21 -18.72 11.53
N SER A 2 -5.03 -19.10 11.04
CA SER A 2 -4.41 -20.37 11.45
C SER A 2 -3.85 -20.29 12.88
N LYS A 3 -3.81 -21.41 13.62
CA LYS A 3 -3.23 -21.46 14.99
C LYS A 3 -1.78 -20.92 15.05
N ALA A 4 -1.00 -21.12 13.98
CA ALA A 4 0.36 -20.58 13.86
C ALA A 4 0.39 -19.04 13.73
N SER A 5 -0.58 -18.45 13.04
CA SER A 5 -0.73 -17.00 12.92
C SER A 5 -1.10 -16.37 14.27
N ALA A 6 -2.00 -17.00 15.03
CA ALA A 6 -2.39 -16.51 16.36
C ALA A 6 -1.21 -16.52 17.36
N ARG A 7 -0.38 -17.57 17.36
CA ARG A 7 0.82 -17.64 18.21
C ARG A 7 1.85 -16.56 17.88
N ARG A 8 2.09 -16.27 16.59
CA ARG A 8 2.99 -15.18 16.17
C ARG A 8 2.47 -13.82 16.63
N VAL A 9 1.18 -13.56 16.43
CA VAL A 9 0.54 -12.31 16.89
C VAL A 9 0.68 -12.16 18.40
N LYS A 10 0.42 -13.21 19.19
CA LYS A 10 0.62 -13.17 20.65
C LYS A 10 2.07 -12.87 21.02
N LYS A 11 3.04 -13.50 20.35
CA LYS A 11 4.46 -13.26 20.58
C LYS A 11 4.87 -11.81 20.26
N ASP A 12 4.35 -11.25 19.17
CA ASP A 12 4.62 -9.87 18.79
C ASP A 12 3.98 -8.88 19.78
N LEU A 13 2.75 -9.16 20.23
CA LEU A 13 2.08 -8.36 21.27
C LEU A 13 2.87 -8.36 22.58
N GLU A 14 3.35 -9.52 23.03
CA GLU A 14 4.18 -9.61 24.24
C GLU A 14 5.54 -8.92 24.06
N LYS A 15 6.16 -9.02 22.88
CA LYS A 15 7.44 -8.40 22.57
C LYS A 15 7.37 -6.87 22.67
N TRP A 16 6.30 -6.28 22.14
CA TRP A 16 6.12 -4.82 22.10
C TRP A 16 5.30 -4.26 23.25
N ARG A 17 4.85 -5.12 24.18
CA ARG A 17 4.18 -4.70 25.41
C ARG A 17 5.11 -3.79 26.21
N ILE A 18 4.66 -2.57 26.49
CA ILE A 18 5.35 -1.64 27.38
C ILE A 18 5.19 -2.17 28.80
N LYS A 19 6.29 -2.32 29.53
CA LYS A 19 6.29 -2.81 30.92
C LYS A 19 6.82 -1.73 31.86
N GLN A 20 6.41 -1.77 33.12
CA GLN A 20 6.84 -0.78 34.11
C GLN A 20 8.36 -0.83 34.35
N GLU A 21 8.97 -2.01 34.27
CA GLU A 21 10.42 -2.20 34.42
C GLU A 21 11.24 -1.81 33.18
N ASP A 22 10.61 -1.43 32.06
CA ASP A 22 11.36 -0.97 30.88
C ASP A 22 11.99 0.40 31.18
N ASN A 23 13.29 0.56 30.87
CA ASN A 23 13.95 1.86 30.90
C ASN A 23 13.41 2.80 29.81
N PHE A 24 13.75 4.08 29.91
CA PHE A 24 13.27 5.13 29.00
C PHE A 24 13.47 4.77 27.52
N ASP A 25 14.69 4.42 27.11
CA ASP A 25 15.02 4.09 25.72
C ASP A 25 14.19 2.92 25.19
N LYS A 26 14.04 1.86 25.99
CA LYS A 26 13.26 0.69 25.61
C LYS A 26 11.77 0.99 25.51
N ARG A 27 11.23 1.81 26.43
CA ARG A 27 9.85 2.31 26.34
C ARG A 27 9.66 3.12 25.06
N LEU A 28 10.56 4.09 24.80
CA LEU A 28 10.52 4.93 23.61
C LEU A 28 10.54 4.08 22.33
N THR A 29 11.47 3.11 22.23
CA THR A 29 11.55 2.19 21.08
C THR A 29 10.26 1.40 20.88
N LYS A 30 9.67 0.86 21.95
CA LYS A 30 8.38 0.14 21.87
C LYS A 30 7.24 1.05 21.41
N VAL A 31 7.16 2.26 21.95
CA VAL A 31 6.14 3.26 21.59
C VAL A 31 6.28 3.68 20.12
N CYS A 32 7.49 3.96 19.64
CA CYS A 32 7.75 4.28 18.24
C CYS A 32 7.40 3.10 17.33
N LYS A 33 7.74 1.87 17.74
CA LYS A 33 7.36 0.68 16.97
C LYS A 33 5.85 0.53 16.87
N LEU A 34 5.11 0.69 17.97
CA LEU A 34 3.64 0.65 17.97
C LEU A 34 3.05 1.75 17.07
N SER A 35 3.62 2.95 17.10
CA SER A 35 3.21 4.07 16.25
C SER A 35 3.42 3.76 14.76
N SER A 36 4.51 3.09 14.40
CA SER A 36 4.75 2.62 13.03
C SER A 36 3.66 1.65 12.54
N GLU A 37 3.16 0.78 13.43
CA GLU A 37 2.09 -0.16 13.09
C GLU A 37 0.74 0.53 12.97
N VAL A 38 0.47 1.55 13.78
CA VAL A 38 -0.73 2.38 13.65
C VAL A 38 -0.75 3.05 12.27
N LEU A 39 0.37 3.65 11.84
CA LEU A 39 0.49 4.21 10.49
C LEU A 39 0.25 3.13 9.41
N GLN A 40 0.84 1.94 9.56
CA GLN A 40 0.63 0.84 8.60
C GLN A 40 -0.83 0.40 8.53
N ARG A 41 -1.53 0.34 9.68
CA ARG A 41 -2.96 0.02 9.73
C ARG A 41 -3.82 1.10 9.11
N LYS A 42 -3.50 2.38 9.33
CA LYS A 42 -4.14 3.52 8.68
C LYS A 42 -4.04 3.40 7.16
N ILE A 43 -2.85 3.14 6.63
CA ILE A 43 -2.62 2.90 5.19
C ILE A 43 -3.48 1.74 4.68
N ASN A 44 -3.51 0.62 5.41
CA ASN A 44 -4.28 -0.56 5.01
C ASN A 44 -5.80 -0.35 5.06
N GLY A 45 -6.28 0.50 5.96
CA GLY A 45 -7.71 0.78 6.13
C GLY A 45 -8.25 1.81 5.14
N ARG A 46 -7.42 2.75 4.69
CA ARG A 46 -7.86 3.85 3.81
C ARG A 46 -7.66 3.59 2.31
N ILE A 47 -6.80 2.65 1.93
CA ILE A 47 -6.59 2.26 0.52
C ILE A 47 -7.51 1.10 0.15
N ASP A 48 -8.24 1.21 -0.96
CA ASP A 48 -9.03 0.08 -1.49
C ASP A 48 -8.12 -1.07 -1.96
N LYS A 49 -8.47 -2.29 -1.55
CA LYS A 49 -7.78 -3.55 -1.93
C LYS A 49 -6.24 -3.46 -1.85
N PRO A 50 -5.67 -3.12 -0.68
CA PRO A 50 -4.23 -2.89 -0.56
C PRO A 50 -3.46 -4.18 -0.87
N THR A 51 -2.45 -4.06 -1.74
CA THR A 51 -1.59 -5.18 -2.13
C THR A 51 -0.65 -5.58 -0.98
N PRO A 52 -0.05 -6.78 -0.96
CA PRO A 52 0.99 -7.13 0.01
C PRO A 52 2.16 -6.14 0.05
N PHE A 53 2.47 -5.51 -1.08
CA PHE A 53 3.47 -4.45 -1.20
C PHE A 53 3.07 -3.20 -0.37
N THR A 54 1.81 -2.77 -0.49
CA THR A 54 1.22 -1.67 0.29
C THR A 54 1.10 -1.99 1.77
N LYS A 55 0.77 -3.25 2.09
CA LYS A 55 0.63 -3.75 3.48
C LYS A 55 1.95 -3.81 4.26
N ASN A 56 3.08 -3.55 3.59
CA ASN A 56 4.42 -3.57 4.15
C ASN A 56 5.19 -2.28 3.77
N ALA A 57 4.50 -1.15 3.76
CA ALA A 57 5.03 0.14 3.35
C ALA A 57 5.79 0.88 4.46
N VAL A 58 5.37 0.72 5.73
CA VAL A 58 5.99 1.42 6.85
C VAL A 58 7.21 0.63 7.35
N GLY A 59 8.35 1.31 7.37
CA GLY A 59 9.59 0.86 7.99
C GLY A 59 9.74 1.40 9.41
N PHE A 60 10.47 0.63 10.22
CA PHE A 60 10.93 1.05 11.54
C PHE A 60 12.40 0.63 11.70
N ARG A 61 13.25 1.55 12.13
CA ARG A 61 14.67 1.30 12.39
C ARG A 61 15.05 1.85 13.76
N TYR A 62 15.77 1.06 14.53
CA TYR A 62 16.43 1.48 15.76
C TYR A 62 17.94 1.45 15.52
N THR A 63 18.62 2.52 15.91
CA THR A 63 20.08 2.65 15.85
C THR A 63 20.61 3.11 17.21
N ARG A 64 21.79 2.62 17.58
CA ARG A 64 22.51 3.05 18.78
C ARG A 64 23.95 3.36 18.38
N SER A 65 24.39 4.57 18.66
CA SER A 65 25.76 5.03 18.38
C SER A 65 26.21 5.98 19.48
N GLN A 66 27.43 5.79 20.00
CA GLN A 66 28.07 6.69 20.96
C GLN A 66 27.15 7.16 22.11
N GLY A 67 26.44 6.21 22.75
CA GLY A 67 25.54 6.53 23.87
C GLY A 67 24.19 7.15 23.49
N GLN A 68 23.97 7.48 22.22
CA GLN A 68 22.68 7.97 21.72
C GLN A 68 21.87 6.85 21.09
N THR A 69 20.54 6.94 21.23
CA THR A 69 19.60 6.04 20.57
C THR A 69 18.70 6.84 19.63
N GLU A 70 18.46 6.29 18.45
CA GLU A 70 17.57 6.89 17.43
C GLU A 70 16.52 5.86 17.02
N ASN A 71 15.27 6.31 16.94
CA ASN A 71 14.14 5.53 16.47
C ASN A 71 13.54 6.22 15.25
N ARG A 72 13.64 5.59 14.08
CA ARG A 72 13.15 6.15 12.81
C ARG A 72 11.93 5.38 12.31
N ILE A 73 10.85 6.11 12.03
CA ILE A 73 9.66 5.62 11.34
C ILE A 73 9.65 6.27 9.95
N PHE A 74 9.45 5.48 8.90
CA PHE A 74 9.53 5.97 7.52
C PHE A 74 8.63 5.16 6.59
N ILE A 75 8.25 5.74 5.45
CA ILE A 75 7.74 4.97 4.32
C ILE A 75 8.94 4.49 3.51
N LYS A 76 8.94 3.22 3.14
CA LYS A 76 10.01 2.64 2.32
C LYS A 76 10.02 3.29 0.94
N ASP A 77 11.20 3.60 0.43
CA ASP A 77 11.42 4.36 -0.80
C ASP A 77 10.67 3.77 -2.01
N ILE A 78 10.68 2.44 -2.15
CA ILE A 78 9.99 1.76 -3.27
C ILE A 78 8.47 1.99 -3.17
N GLN A 79 7.91 2.01 -1.96
CA GLN A 79 6.49 2.21 -1.69
C GLN A 79 6.08 3.68 -1.76
N GLU A 80 6.98 4.60 -1.42
CA GLU A 80 6.73 6.04 -1.39
C GLU A 80 6.13 6.52 -2.72
N LYS A 81 6.80 6.22 -3.85
CA LYS A 81 6.31 6.61 -5.18
C LYS A 81 4.88 6.13 -5.49
N TYR A 82 4.50 4.95 -4.98
CA TYR A 82 3.14 4.44 -5.14
C TYR A 82 2.13 5.14 -4.21
N LEU A 83 2.59 5.55 -3.03
CA LEU A 83 1.79 6.14 -1.97
C LEU A 83 1.62 7.66 -2.08
N THR A 84 2.55 8.39 -2.71
CA THR A 84 2.51 9.86 -2.85
C THR A 84 1.12 10.38 -3.26
N PRO A 85 0.44 9.84 -4.29
CA PRO A 85 -0.87 10.36 -4.69
C PRO A 85 -1.99 10.12 -3.67
N TYR A 86 -1.77 9.28 -2.65
CA TYR A 86 -2.71 9.08 -1.55
C TYR A 86 -2.42 10.00 -0.34
N PHE A 87 -1.21 10.56 -0.23
CA PHE A 87 -0.87 11.58 0.77
C PHE A 87 -1.19 12.99 0.25
N GLU A 88 -0.91 13.26 -1.03
CA GLU A 88 -0.97 14.61 -1.61
C GLU A 88 -2.11 14.78 -2.62
N GLY A 89 -2.72 13.68 -3.06
CA GLY A 89 -3.64 13.69 -4.19
C GLY A 89 -2.90 13.80 -5.52
N GLY A 90 -3.63 14.05 -6.59
CA GLY A 90 -3.07 14.29 -7.93
C GLY A 90 -3.34 13.16 -8.92
N ASP A 91 -2.72 13.28 -10.09
CA ASP A 91 -3.05 12.43 -11.23
C ASP A 91 -2.18 11.18 -11.29
N VAL A 92 -2.83 10.04 -11.55
CA VAL A 92 -2.17 8.75 -11.70
C VAL A 92 -2.50 8.15 -13.05
N THR A 93 -1.50 8.12 -13.92
CA THR A 93 -1.57 7.45 -15.22
C THR A 93 -1.19 5.99 -15.07
N LYS A 94 -2.12 5.08 -15.40
CA LYS A 94 -1.88 3.63 -15.32
C LYS A 94 -2.72 2.84 -16.32
N MET A 95 -2.30 1.61 -16.59
CA MET A 95 -3.11 0.66 -17.34
C MET A 95 -4.31 0.22 -16.49
N GLN A 96 -5.50 0.63 -16.91
CA GLN A 96 -6.76 0.31 -16.26
C GLN A 96 -7.43 -0.89 -16.95
N PRO A 97 -7.72 -1.99 -16.22
CA PRO A 97 -8.40 -3.15 -16.78
C PRO A 97 -9.79 -2.79 -17.31
N VAL A 98 -10.12 -3.24 -18.52
CA VAL A 98 -11.41 -2.90 -19.17
C VAL A 98 -12.62 -3.64 -18.57
N ALA A 99 -12.38 -4.70 -17.79
CA ALA A 99 -13.41 -5.51 -17.15
C ALA A 99 -12.91 -6.17 -15.83
N GLU A 100 -13.84 -6.47 -14.93
CA GLU A 100 -13.55 -7.05 -13.60
C GLU A 100 -12.90 -8.44 -13.69
N ASN A 101 -13.30 -9.27 -14.66
CA ASN A 101 -12.69 -10.59 -14.85
C ASN A 101 -11.21 -10.54 -15.27
N ARG A 102 -10.68 -9.35 -15.62
CA ARG A 102 -9.25 -9.11 -15.90
C ARG A 102 -8.45 -8.70 -14.67
N LYS A 103 -9.12 -8.48 -13.53
CA LYS A 103 -8.51 -8.10 -12.25
C LYS A 103 -8.29 -9.31 -11.35
N ASN A 104 -7.26 -9.25 -10.51
CA ASN A 104 -7.12 -10.14 -9.36
C ASN A 104 -7.85 -9.55 -8.13
N ALA A 105 -7.78 -10.24 -6.99
CA ALA A 105 -8.40 -9.78 -5.74
C ALA A 105 -7.92 -8.38 -5.27
N TYR A 106 -6.75 -7.93 -5.74
CA TYR A 106 -6.18 -6.62 -5.43
C TYR A 106 -6.49 -5.55 -6.49
N GLY A 107 -7.35 -5.85 -7.48
CA GLY A 107 -7.67 -4.93 -8.56
C GLY A 107 -6.60 -4.81 -9.66
N ASN A 108 -5.50 -5.56 -9.57
CA ASN A 108 -4.41 -5.54 -10.56
C ASN A 108 -4.70 -6.45 -11.75
N ILE A 109 -4.14 -6.14 -12.92
CA ILE A 109 -4.26 -6.96 -14.13
C ILE A 109 -3.68 -8.37 -13.88
N ARG A 110 -4.49 -9.41 -14.10
CA ARG A 110 -4.06 -10.82 -13.97
C ARG A 110 -3.00 -11.15 -15.01
N GLN A 111 -1.97 -11.92 -14.66
CA GLN A 111 -0.92 -12.39 -15.58
C GLN A 111 -0.04 -11.28 -16.19
N LEU A 112 -0.03 -10.06 -15.63
CA LEU A 112 0.84 -8.99 -16.12
C LEU A 112 2.34 -9.35 -15.99
N LYS A 113 2.72 -10.03 -14.90
CA LYS A 113 4.10 -10.45 -14.66
C LYS A 113 4.60 -11.53 -15.61
N SER A 114 3.71 -12.32 -16.23
CA SER A 114 4.11 -13.40 -17.12
C SER A 114 4.43 -12.92 -18.54
N LYS A 115 4.52 -11.59 -18.76
CA LYS A 115 4.78 -10.94 -20.05
C LYS A 115 3.87 -11.44 -21.19
N LYS A 116 2.69 -11.97 -20.83
CA LYS A 116 1.73 -12.56 -21.77
C LYS A 116 1.15 -11.51 -22.72
N TYR A 117 1.02 -10.28 -22.25
CA TYR A 117 0.33 -9.24 -22.98
C TYR A 117 1.28 -8.33 -23.73
N VAL A 118 0.81 -7.84 -24.87
CA VAL A 118 1.54 -6.90 -25.73
C VAL A 118 0.97 -5.50 -25.51
N LYS A 119 1.87 -4.52 -25.33
CA LYS A 119 1.53 -3.11 -25.26
C LYS A 119 1.51 -2.53 -26.68
N ILE A 120 0.41 -1.87 -27.05
CA ILE A 120 0.26 -1.23 -28.36
C ILE A 120 0.02 0.26 -28.13
N LYS A 121 0.76 1.11 -28.85
CA LYS A 121 0.57 2.56 -28.87
C LYS A 121 0.01 2.96 -30.23
N HIS A 122 -1.13 3.62 -30.22
CA HIS A 122 -1.78 4.15 -31.42
C HIS A 122 -1.25 5.55 -31.73
N LYS A 123 -1.37 5.97 -33.00
CA LYS A 123 -0.93 7.31 -33.47
C LYS A 123 -1.62 8.46 -32.73
N ASN A 124 -2.85 8.25 -32.26
CA ASN A 124 -3.62 9.23 -31.48
C ASN A 124 -3.20 9.29 -29.99
N GLY A 125 -2.07 8.68 -29.61
CA GLY A 125 -1.58 8.67 -28.22
C GLY A 125 -2.25 7.63 -27.31
N THR A 126 -3.28 6.92 -27.78
CA THR A 126 -3.93 5.86 -26.99
C THR A 126 -2.99 4.67 -26.82
N GLU A 127 -2.77 4.24 -25.58
CA GLU A 127 -1.98 3.04 -25.27
C GLU A 127 -2.89 1.96 -24.69
N ILE A 128 -2.79 0.74 -25.23
CA ILE A 128 -3.60 -0.40 -24.81
C ILE A 128 -2.72 -1.61 -24.50
N LEU A 129 -3.29 -2.53 -23.73
CA LEU A 129 -2.71 -3.83 -23.43
C LEU A 129 -3.60 -4.93 -24.02
N VAL A 130 -3.02 -5.82 -24.83
CA VAL A 130 -3.76 -6.89 -25.53
C VAL A 130 -3.21 -8.28 -25.25
N ASP A 131 -4.09 -9.28 -25.26
CA ASP A 131 -3.74 -10.70 -25.25
C ASP A 131 -3.59 -11.20 -26.70
N PRO A 132 -2.35 -11.51 -27.16
CA PRO A 132 -2.12 -11.94 -28.54
C PRO A 132 -2.66 -13.34 -28.82
N THR A 133 -2.86 -14.17 -27.78
CA THR A 133 -3.32 -15.56 -27.91
C THR A 133 -4.82 -15.66 -28.21
N LYS A 134 -5.57 -14.57 -28.02
CA LYS A 134 -7.02 -14.55 -28.27
C LYS A 134 -7.30 -14.10 -29.69
N LYS A 135 -8.29 -14.74 -30.33
CA LYS A 135 -8.80 -14.30 -31.63
C LYS A 135 -9.42 -12.90 -31.55
N ASN A 136 -9.38 -12.20 -32.67
CA ASN A 136 -10.12 -10.95 -32.85
C ASN A 136 -11.63 -11.19 -32.66
N GLY A 137 -12.33 -10.18 -32.17
CA GLY A 137 -13.77 -10.26 -31.92
C GLY A 137 -14.19 -9.39 -30.74
N LYS A 138 -15.49 -9.42 -30.44
CA LYS A 138 -16.11 -8.66 -29.35
C LYS A 138 -16.63 -9.60 -28.27
N VAL A 139 -16.65 -9.14 -27.02
CA VAL A 139 -17.28 -9.82 -25.88
C VAL A 139 -18.14 -8.82 -25.14
N LYS A 140 -19.34 -9.23 -24.70
CA LYS A 140 -20.21 -8.38 -23.89
C LYS A 140 -19.56 -8.11 -22.52
N LYS A 141 -19.56 -6.85 -22.09
CA LYS A 141 -19.19 -6.47 -20.73
C LYS A 141 -20.30 -6.89 -19.78
N SER A 142 -19.96 -7.51 -18.65
CA SER A 142 -20.93 -7.73 -17.58
C SER A 142 -21.40 -6.38 -17.03
N GLY A 143 -22.71 -6.13 -17.06
CA GLY A 143 -23.35 -5.04 -16.31
C GLY A 143 -23.85 -3.82 -17.09
N LYS A 144 -23.44 -3.56 -18.36
CA LYS A 144 -23.93 -2.38 -19.12
C LYS A 144 -24.03 -2.53 -20.65
N GLY A 145 -24.12 -3.74 -21.20
CA GLY A 145 -24.32 -3.97 -22.66
C GLY A 145 -23.18 -3.54 -23.60
N LYS A 146 -22.19 -2.76 -23.16
CA LYS A 146 -21.03 -2.36 -23.96
C LYS A 146 -20.20 -3.57 -24.37
N THR A 147 -19.88 -3.69 -25.66
CA THR A 147 -18.98 -4.71 -26.18
C THR A 147 -17.53 -4.24 -26.08
N ILE A 148 -16.62 -5.10 -25.62
CA ILE A 148 -15.18 -4.87 -25.60
C ILE A 148 -14.47 -5.81 -26.57
N GLY A 149 -13.29 -5.41 -27.06
CA GLY A 149 -12.45 -6.31 -27.84
C GLY A 149 -12.04 -7.53 -27.02
N ARG A 150 -12.19 -8.74 -27.57
CA ARG A 150 -11.88 -10.01 -26.87
C ARG A 150 -10.41 -10.07 -26.41
N ARG A 151 -9.53 -9.46 -27.20
CA ARG A 151 -8.09 -9.31 -26.95
C ARG A 151 -7.76 -8.17 -26.00
N LEU A 152 -8.63 -7.18 -25.85
CA LEU A 152 -8.37 -5.99 -25.04
C LEU A 152 -8.38 -6.34 -23.55
N VAL A 153 -7.28 -6.03 -22.86
CA VAL A 153 -7.09 -6.30 -21.44
C VAL A 153 -7.18 -5.02 -20.62
N ALA A 154 -6.51 -3.96 -21.07
CA ALA A 154 -6.47 -2.68 -20.37
C ALA A 154 -6.24 -1.52 -21.34
N THR A 155 -6.63 -0.33 -20.90
CA THR A 155 -6.41 0.97 -21.55
C THR A 155 -5.58 1.85 -20.63
N LEU A 156 -4.64 2.63 -21.16
CA LEU A 156 -3.92 3.63 -20.38
C LEU A 156 -4.88 4.77 -20.05
N GLU A 157 -5.06 5.04 -18.76
CA GLU A 157 -5.97 6.07 -18.27
C GLU A 157 -5.27 6.90 -17.19
N THR A 158 -5.47 8.21 -17.26
CA THR A 158 -5.10 9.15 -16.20
C THR A 158 -6.31 9.36 -15.31
N ASN A 159 -6.18 9.05 -14.03
CA ASN A 159 -7.25 9.22 -13.04
C ASN A 159 -6.78 10.14 -11.92
N LYS A 160 -7.63 11.09 -11.53
CA LYS A 160 -7.40 11.91 -10.35
C LYS A 160 -7.57 11.06 -9.09
N ARG A 161 -6.60 11.12 -8.18
CA ARG A 161 -6.69 10.53 -6.84
C ARG A 161 -6.83 11.61 -5.80
N ASN A 162 -7.61 11.27 -4.78
CA ASN A 162 -7.77 12.10 -3.60
C ASN A 162 -6.70 11.74 -2.56
N ALA A 163 -6.23 12.76 -1.84
CA ALA A 163 -5.43 12.57 -0.63
C ALA A 163 -6.31 11.92 0.43
N VAL A 164 -6.12 10.63 0.68
CA VAL A 164 -6.89 9.86 1.67
C VAL A 164 -6.07 9.53 2.90
N LEU A 165 -4.75 9.74 2.92
CA LEU A 165 -3.88 9.34 4.04
C LEU A 165 -3.55 10.49 5.02
N ASP A 166 -4.18 11.66 4.86
CA ASP A 166 -3.73 12.91 5.46
C ASP A 166 -2.34 13.32 4.95
N SER A 167 -1.92 14.57 5.13
CA SER A 167 -0.59 15.01 4.66
C SER A 167 0.54 14.39 5.47
N TRP A 168 1.78 14.45 4.95
CA TRP A 168 2.97 14.00 5.67
C TRP A 168 3.11 14.65 7.05
N ILE A 169 2.94 15.98 7.10
CA ILE A 169 3.03 16.78 8.33
C ILE A 169 1.96 16.34 9.34
N GLN A 170 0.73 16.08 8.89
CA GLN A 170 -0.35 15.63 9.78
C GLN A 170 -0.04 14.25 10.38
N ASN A 171 0.49 13.33 9.57
CA ASN A 171 0.90 12.00 10.06
C ASN A 171 2.07 12.09 11.04
N GLU A 172 3.05 12.96 10.78
CA GLU A 172 4.16 13.21 11.70
C GLU A 172 3.66 13.75 13.04
N GLN A 173 2.82 14.79 13.02
CA GLN A 173 2.23 15.36 14.23
C GLN A 173 1.40 14.32 15.00
N GLU A 174 0.64 13.48 14.29
CA GLU A 174 -0.13 12.39 14.89
C GLU A 174 0.79 11.39 15.61
N ILE A 175 1.90 10.99 14.97
CA ILE A 175 2.90 10.09 15.54
C ILE A 175 3.56 10.72 16.77
N VAL A 176 4.03 11.96 16.67
CA VAL A 176 4.65 12.69 17.80
C VAL A 176 3.69 12.78 18.97
N ARG A 177 2.41 13.08 18.72
CA ARG A 177 1.36 13.11 19.75
C ARG A 177 1.16 11.74 20.38
N MET A 178 1.08 10.66 19.60
CA MET A 178 0.97 9.30 20.12
C MET A 178 2.17 8.92 21.00
N VAL A 179 3.38 9.27 20.57
CA VAL A 179 4.61 9.00 21.32
C VAL A 179 4.58 9.75 22.64
N ARG A 180 4.35 11.07 22.62
CA ARG A 180 4.26 11.90 23.84
C ARG A 180 3.23 11.37 24.82
N ASN A 181 2.02 11.07 24.36
CA ASN A 181 0.96 10.60 25.24
C ASN A 181 1.31 9.26 25.88
N ARG A 182 1.83 8.30 25.10
CA ARG A 182 2.18 6.97 25.62
C ARG A 182 3.41 6.99 26.53
N MET A 183 4.27 8.00 26.41
CA MET A 183 5.40 8.20 27.32
C MET A 183 4.99 8.92 28.62
N LYS A 184 3.88 9.68 28.64
CA LYS A 184 3.36 10.39 29.83
C LYS A 184 2.62 9.48 30.84
N PHE A 185 1.99 8.41 30.38
CA PHE A 185 1.11 7.55 31.20
C PHE A 185 1.83 6.38 31.87
N VAL A 186 3.14 6.47 32.16
CA VAL A 186 3.89 5.38 32.83
C VAL A 186 4.94 5.91 33.79
#